data_AF-A0AAD5WUS9-F1
#
_entry.id   AF-A0AAD5WUS9-F1
#
_cell.length_a   1.000
_cell.length_b   1.000
_cell.length_c   1.000
_cell.angle_alpha   90.00
_cell.angle_beta   90.00
_cell.angle_gamma   90.00
#
_symmetry.space_group_name_H-M   'P 1'
#
loop_
_entity.id
_entity.type
_entity.pdbx_description
1 polymer ?
#
loop_
_entity_poly.entity_id
_entity_poly.type
_entity_poly.pdbx_seq_one_letter_code
_entity_poly.pdbx_strand_id
1 'polypeptide(L)'
;MYSWYMPKDSPSSGLGHRHEWENVVVVVFLDAFSDDAGVVGMAVSQHGWLRHQRGHRRGRRRALGQPLVAWESMSDVVKAALEDTDFGDATVPFKESTFLGNLGSAAL
;
A
#
# COMPACT_ATOMS: atom_id res chain seq x y z
N MET A 1 1.02 3.83 5.46
CA MET A 1 1.00 2.98 4.25
C MET A 1 -0.25 3.36 3.47
N TYR A 2 -0.15 3.45 2.15
CA TYR A 2 -1.29 3.64 1.26
C TYR A 2 -1.50 2.35 0.47
N SER A 3 -2.74 1.96 0.24
CA SER A 3 -3.05 0.73 -0.50
C SER A 3 -4.23 0.90 -1.42
N TRP A 4 -4.21 0.14 -2.51
CA TRP A 4 -5.24 0.15 -3.54
C TRP A 4 -5.67 -1.27 -3.84
N TYR A 5 -6.98 -1.45 -3.97
CA TYR A 5 -7.58 -2.68 -4.43
C TYR A 5 -7.98 -2.57 -5.89
N MET A 6 -7.68 -3.60 -6.68
CA MET A 6 -8.20 -3.75 -8.03
C MET A 6 -9.00 -5.06 -8.14
N PRO A 7 -10.11 -5.10 -8.89
CA PRO A 7 -10.92 -6.32 -9.02
C PRO A 7 -10.20 -7.51 -9.67
N LYS A 8 -9.13 -7.26 -10.42
CA LYS A 8 -8.29 -8.26 -11.07
C LYS A 8 -6.90 -7.68 -11.38
N ASP A 9 -5.90 -8.56 -11.42
CA ASP A 9 -4.69 -8.37 -12.21
C ASP A 9 -4.82 -9.23 -13.48
N SER A 10 -4.67 -8.63 -14.66
CA SER A 10 -4.92 -9.31 -15.94
C SER A 10 -4.00 -8.74 -17.01
N PRO A 11 -2.73 -9.20 -17.05
CA PRO A 11 -1.73 -8.65 -17.96
C PRO A 11 -2.05 -8.94 -19.44
N SER A 12 -2.78 -10.03 -19.71
CA SER A 12 -3.27 -10.36 -21.06
C SER A 12 -4.47 -11.31 -20.98
N SER A 13 -5.10 -11.58 -22.13
CA SER A 13 -6.25 -12.49 -22.21
C SER A 13 -5.85 -13.91 -21.75
N GLY A 14 -6.58 -14.43 -20.76
CA GLY A 14 -6.32 -15.75 -20.18
C GLY A 14 -5.20 -15.80 -19.15
N LEU A 15 -4.54 -14.67 -18.87
CA LEU A 15 -3.52 -14.55 -17.81
C LEU A 15 -4.00 -13.64 -16.67
N GLY A 16 -3.45 -13.87 -15.48
CA GLY A 16 -3.69 -13.11 -14.26
C GLY A 16 -4.63 -13.81 -13.27
N HIS A 17 -5.15 -13.06 -12.31
CA HIS A 17 -6.01 -13.56 -11.23
C HIS A 17 -7.08 -12.55 -10.84
N ARG A 18 -8.11 -13.05 -10.15
CA ARG A 18 -9.09 -12.20 -9.48
C ARG A 18 -8.44 -11.57 -8.26
N HIS A 19 -8.81 -10.32 -7.99
CA HIS A 19 -8.26 -9.50 -6.91
C HIS A 19 -6.81 -9.09 -7.15
N GLU A 20 -6.47 -7.89 -6.69
CA GLU A 20 -5.10 -7.40 -6.58
C GLU A 20 -5.07 -6.35 -5.47
N TRP A 21 -4.00 -6.35 -4.69
CA TRP A 21 -3.74 -5.40 -3.64
C TRP A 21 -2.31 -4.86 -3.77
N GLU A 22 -2.20 -3.57 -4.09
CA GLU A 22 -0.91 -2.88 -4.15
C GLU A 22 -0.78 -1.89 -3.00
N ASN A 23 0.44 -1.63 -2.56
CA ASN A 23 0.73 -0.67 -1.50
C ASN A 23 1.99 0.16 -1.73
N VAL A 24 2.02 1.31 -1.07
CA VAL A 24 3.19 2.17 -0.94
C VAL A 24 3.37 2.52 0.53
N VAL A 25 4.58 2.27 1.05
CA VAL A 25 5.03 2.83 2.32
C VAL A 25 5.84 4.09 2.01
N VAL A 26 5.35 5.23 2.45
CA VAL A 26 6.06 6.51 2.37
C VAL A 26 6.84 6.68 3.67
N VAL A 27 8.17 6.78 3.56
CA VAL A 27 9.05 7.01 4.70
C VAL A 27 9.28 8.51 4.81
N VAL A 28 8.87 9.08 5.94
CA VAL A 28 9.01 10.49 6.27
C VAL A 28 9.97 10.67 7.45
N PHE A 29 10.77 11.73 7.44
CA PHE A 29 11.50 12.16 8.62
C PHE A 29 10.55 13.07 9.40
N LEU A 30 10.33 12.73 10.65
CA LEU A 30 9.58 13.54 11.60
C LEU A 30 10.51 13.83 12.77
N ASP A 31 10.88 15.10 12.95
CA ASP A 31 11.44 15.60 14.20
C ASP A 31 10.33 16.06 15.17
N ALA A 32 9.15 16.38 14.63
CA ALA A 32 7.90 16.63 15.34
C ALA A 32 6.69 16.27 14.45
N PHE A 33 5.48 16.23 15.04
CA PHE A 33 4.24 16.20 14.27
C PHE A 33 4.06 17.55 13.58
N SER A 34 4.22 17.58 12.25
CA SER A 34 4.24 18.81 11.46
C SER A 34 3.67 18.55 10.06
N ASP A 35 3.03 19.56 9.49
CA ASP A 35 2.58 19.56 8.10
C ASP A 35 3.74 19.77 7.10
N ASP A 36 4.93 20.15 7.59
CA ASP A 36 6.15 20.36 6.81
C ASP A 36 7.05 19.11 6.74
N ALA A 37 6.50 17.93 7.03
CA ALA A 37 7.25 16.68 7.04
C ALA A 37 7.95 16.41 5.70
N GLY A 38 9.27 16.20 5.75
CA GLY A 38 10.09 15.86 4.59
C GLY A 38 9.96 14.38 4.22
N VAL A 39 9.63 14.08 2.96
CA VAL A 39 9.67 12.71 2.43
C VAL A 39 11.12 12.28 2.20
N VAL A 40 11.50 11.14 2.78
CA VAL A 40 12.86 10.58 2.76
C VAL A 40 13.02 9.52 1.69
N GLY A 41 11.97 8.72 1.53
CA GLY A 41 11.96 7.59 0.64
C GLY A 41 10.56 7.04 0.47
N MET A 42 10.44 6.12 -0.48
CA MET A 42 9.22 5.39 -0.75
C MET A 42 9.57 3.93 -1.01
N ALA A 43 8.75 3.03 -0.52
CA ALA A 43 8.80 1.61 -0.82
C ALA A 43 7.48 1.23 -1.50
N VAL A 44 7.56 0.72 -2.72
CA VAL A 44 6.39 0.41 -3.56
C VAL A 44 6.32 -1.10 -3.75
N SER A 45 5.15 -1.70 -3.55
CA SER A 45 4.96 -3.12 -3.77
C SER A 45 5.23 -3.55 -5.21
N GLN A 46 5.76 -4.76 -5.33
CA GLN A 46 6.05 -5.42 -6.59
C GLN A 46 6.07 -6.93 -6.34
N HIS A 47 4.96 -7.60 -6.65
CA HIS A 47 4.84 -9.07 -6.61
C HIS A 47 5.36 -9.72 -5.31
N GLY A 48 4.95 -9.19 -4.15
CA GLY A 48 5.28 -9.76 -2.84
C GLY A 48 6.56 -9.22 -2.19
N TRP A 49 7.30 -8.31 -2.83
CA TRP A 49 8.37 -7.55 -2.20
C TRP A 49 8.17 -6.04 -2.37
N LEU A 50 8.98 -5.26 -1.65
CA LEU A 50 8.98 -3.81 -1.75
C LEU A 50 10.20 -3.30 -2.54
N ARG A 51 9.95 -2.45 -3.52
CA ARG A 51 10.98 -1.73 -4.28
C ARG A 51 11.21 -0.35 -3.66
N HIS A 52 12.45 -0.10 -3.24
CA HIS A 52 12.85 1.16 -2.61
C HIS A 52 13.22 2.23 -3.64
N GLN A 53 12.73 3.45 -3.42
CA GLN A 53 13.18 4.66 -4.09
C GLN A 53 13.74 5.62 -3.04
N ARG A 54 15.05 5.91 -3.13
CA ARG A 54 15.72 6.92 -2.32
C ARG A 54 15.63 8.28 -3.00
N GLY A 55 15.27 9.32 -2.23
CA GLY A 55 15.16 10.69 -2.71
C GLY A 55 13.87 11.00 -3.49
N HIS A 56 13.44 12.25 -3.42
CA HIS A 56 12.22 12.72 -4.06
C HIS A 56 12.41 12.84 -5.59
N ARG A 57 11.95 11.83 -6.34
CA ARG A 57 11.84 11.91 -7.80
C ARG A 57 10.46 12.39 -8.20
N ARG A 58 10.33 13.66 -8.62
CA ARG A 58 9.09 14.16 -9.24
C ARG A 58 8.79 13.36 -10.50
N GLY A 59 7.75 12.52 -10.44
CA GLY A 59 7.19 11.88 -11.62
C GLY A 59 6.67 12.91 -12.61
N ARG A 60 6.92 12.71 -13.90
CA ARG A 60 6.45 13.63 -14.98
C ARG A 60 4.97 13.45 -15.34
N ARG A 61 4.26 12.51 -14.69
CA ARG A 61 2.85 12.23 -14.95
C ARG A 61 2.03 12.62 -13.74
N ARG A 62 1.04 13.49 -13.95
CA ARG A 62 0.04 13.83 -12.93
C ARG A 62 -0.83 12.59 -12.70
N ALA A 63 -0.81 12.06 -11.49
CA ALA A 63 -1.75 11.03 -11.07
C ALA A 63 -3.09 11.68 -10.65
N LEU A 64 -4.18 10.91 -10.75
CA LEU A 64 -5.45 11.25 -10.13
C LEU A 64 -5.38 10.91 -8.65
N GLY A 65 -5.96 11.76 -7.79
CA GLY A 65 -6.20 11.41 -6.39
C GLY A 65 -7.44 10.54 -6.24
N GLN A 66 -7.46 9.69 -5.22
CA GLN A 66 -8.64 8.91 -4.81
C GLN A 66 -9.12 9.38 -3.43
N PRO A 67 -10.42 9.31 -3.13
CA PRO A 67 -10.90 9.46 -1.76
C PRO A 67 -10.20 8.47 -0.83
N LEU A 68 -9.68 8.96 0.28
CA LEU A 68 -8.97 8.15 1.27
C LEU A 68 -9.93 7.71 2.37
N VAL A 69 -9.85 6.43 2.74
CA VAL A 69 -10.44 5.90 3.98
C VAL A 69 -9.30 5.33 4.80
N ALA A 70 -9.06 5.89 5.99
CA ALA A 70 -8.05 5.41 6.92
C ALA A 70 -8.53 4.13 7.61
N TRP A 71 -7.62 3.19 7.89
CA TRP A 71 -7.91 1.94 8.61
C TRP A 71 -8.64 2.22 9.93
N GLU A 72 -8.15 3.21 10.68
CA GLU A 72 -8.67 3.61 11.98
C GLU A 72 -10.09 4.17 11.89
N SER A 73 -10.49 4.69 10.72
CA SER A 73 -11.84 5.21 10.45
C SER A 73 -12.82 4.14 9.96
N MET A 74 -12.37 2.91 9.67
CA MET A 74 -13.24 1.81 9.27
C MET A 74 -13.96 1.20 10.47
N SER A 75 -15.21 0.78 10.27
CA SER A 75 -15.95 0.01 11.27
C SER A 75 -15.31 -1.36 11.53
N ASP A 76 -15.55 -1.94 12.70
CA ASP A 76 -15.03 -3.26 13.06
C ASP A 76 -15.48 -4.36 12.09
N VAL A 77 -16.69 -4.24 11.53
CA VAL A 77 -17.21 -5.17 10.51
C VAL A 77 -16.34 -5.13 9.24
N VAL A 78 -15.92 -3.95 8.82
CA VAL A 78 -15.06 -3.78 7.63
C VAL A 78 -13.65 -4.28 7.91
N LYS A 79 -13.10 -3.99 9.09
CA LYS A 79 -11.79 -4.49 9.51
C LYS A 79 -11.78 -6.02 9.55
N ALA A 80 -12.77 -6.63 10.21
CA ALA A 80 -12.92 -8.08 10.25
C ALA A 80 -13.03 -8.70 8.84
N ALA A 81 -13.81 -8.09 7.94
CA ALA A 81 -13.88 -8.56 6.56
C ALA A 81 -12.53 -8.50 5.85
N LEU A 82 -11.72 -7.46 6.06
CA LEU A 82 -10.38 -7.34 5.45
C LEU A 82 -9.35 -8.28 6.09
N GLU A 83 -9.51 -8.63 7.37
CA GLU A 83 -8.68 -9.63 8.04
C GLU A 83 -8.94 -11.04 7.50
N ASP A 84 -10.21 -11.42 7.42
CA ASP A 84 -10.65 -12.82 7.29
C ASP A 84 -10.98 -13.24 5.86
N THR A 85 -11.24 -12.29 4.94
CA THR A 85 -11.61 -12.63 3.56
C THR A 85 -10.43 -13.25 2.81
N ASP A 86 -10.71 -14.37 2.15
CA ASP A 86 -9.82 -14.97 1.15
C ASP A 86 -9.89 -14.19 -0.17
N PHE A 87 -8.80 -13.50 -0.51
CA PHE A 87 -8.63 -12.78 -1.77
C PHE A 87 -7.85 -13.60 -2.82
N GLY A 88 -7.73 -14.92 -2.63
CA GLY A 88 -6.99 -15.81 -3.51
C GLY A 88 -5.51 -15.47 -3.53
N ASP A 89 -4.98 -15.16 -4.71
CA ASP A 89 -3.56 -14.84 -4.91
C ASP A 89 -3.17 -13.46 -4.33
N ALA A 90 -4.14 -12.59 -4.04
CA ALA A 90 -3.89 -11.26 -3.50
C ALA A 90 -3.94 -11.24 -1.96
N THR A 91 -3.13 -10.41 -1.33
CA THR A 91 -3.06 -10.28 0.13
C THR A 91 -3.27 -8.83 0.57
N VAL A 92 -4.18 -8.59 1.53
CA VAL A 92 -4.36 -7.27 2.14
C VAL A 92 -3.06 -6.85 2.85
N PRO A 93 -2.43 -5.72 2.50
CA PRO A 93 -1.06 -5.42 2.94
C PRO A 93 -1.00 -4.62 4.26
N PHE A 94 -2.13 -4.16 4.77
CA PHE A 94 -2.25 -3.34 5.98
C PHE A 94 -3.09 -4.00 7.08
N LYS A 95 -3.32 -5.31 6.96
CA LYS A 95 -4.01 -6.10 8.00
C LYS A 95 -3.03 -6.49 9.10
N GLU A 96 -3.51 -6.90 10.27
CA GLU A 96 -2.68 -7.14 11.48
C GLU A 96 -1.47 -8.06 11.19
N SER A 97 -1.69 -9.13 10.42
CA SER A 97 -0.66 -10.12 10.08
C SER A 97 0.38 -9.65 9.05
N THR A 98 0.12 -8.58 8.29
CA THR A 98 0.98 -8.14 7.18
C THR A 98 1.56 -6.74 7.38
N PHE A 99 0.89 -5.90 8.17
CA PHE A 99 1.24 -4.49 8.33
C PHE A 99 2.67 -4.29 8.84
N LEU A 100 3.02 -4.91 9.98
CA LEU A 100 4.34 -4.76 10.58
C LEU A 100 5.45 -5.35 9.70
N GLY A 101 5.18 -6.48 9.03
CA GLY A 101 6.12 -7.09 8.09
C GLY A 101 6.44 -6.15 6.92
N ASN A 102 5.42 -5.54 6.34
CA ASN A 102 5.58 -4.58 5.26
C ASN A 102 6.28 -3.29 5.70
N LEU A 103 6.01 -2.78 6.91
CA LEU A 103 6.77 -1.67 7.47
C LEU A 103 8.25 -2.02 7.67
N GLY A 104 8.55 -3.21 8.18
CA GLY A 104 9.92 -3.71 8.33
C GLY A 104 10.63 -3.84 6.98
N SER A 105 9.95 -4.37 5.97
CA SER A 105 10.49 -4.49 4.60
C SER A 105 10.66 -3.14 3.89
N ALA A 106 10.02 -2.07 4.37
CA ALA A 106 10.11 -0.72 3.81
C ALA A 106 11.20 0.14 4.45
N ALA A 107 11.74 -0.29 5.59
CA ALA A 107 12.80 0.42 6.30
C ALA A 107 14.10 0.42 5.46
N LEU A 108 14.77 1.58 5.38
CA LEU A 108 15.93 1.85 4.52
C LEU A 108 17.29 1.54 5.14
#